data_AF-A0A2S2PH21-F1
#
_entry.id   AF-A0A2S2PH21-F1
#
_cell.length_a   1.000
_cell.length_b   1.000
_cell.length_c   1.000
_cell.angle_alpha   90.00
_cell.angle_beta   90.00
_cell.angle_gamma   90.00
#
_symmetry.space_group_name_H-M   'P 1'
#
loop_
_entity.id
_entity.type
_entity.pdbx_description
1 polymer ?
#
loop_
_entity_poly.entity_id
_entity_poly.type
_entity_poly.pdbx_seq_one_letter_code
_entity_poly.pdbx_strand_id
1 'polypeptide(L)'
;QFIKVARQCKECKNFNSMFAIISGLGHGAVSRLRQSWEKLPTKYQRLFSDLQDLMDPSRNMSKYRQLVSNEQSQPPIIPFYPVVKKDLTFIHLGNDTHVESLINFEKLRMIAKEVRNLTNMCSSPYDLLTMLELGGQPTSNAMVALNQLTTGVSGSAHQGGAATFKRRKKSTAAPNPKKMFEEAQMVRRVKAYLAKMKVLTDEEKLHELSMSCEGSSTGGSIMGSGPIRKRHPSPTLSTASSASSASEGLKNTGPKFGNY
;
A
#
# COMPACT_ATOMS: atom_id res chain seq x y z
N GLN A 1 -7.15 -0.90 17.35
CA GLN A 1 -5.74 -0.43 17.24
C GLN A 1 -5.18 -0.59 15.84
N PHE A 2 -5.26 -1.77 15.20
CA PHE A 2 -4.76 -2.00 13.84
C PHE A 2 -5.19 -0.95 12.79
N ILE A 3 -6.45 -0.50 12.81
CA ILE A 3 -6.93 0.56 11.90
C ILE A 3 -6.13 1.87 12.06
N LYS A 4 -5.73 2.23 13.29
CA LYS A 4 -4.89 3.42 13.53
C LYS A 4 -3.49 3.22 12.99
N VAL A 5 -2.93 2.01 13.13
CA VAL A 5 -1.62 1.67 12.58
C VAL A 5 -1.65 1.72 11.05
N ALA A 6 -2.71 1.18 10.41
CA ALA A 6 -2.88 1.28 8.96
C ALA A 6 -2.97 2.73 8.48
N ARG A 7 -3.72 3.58 9.19
CA ARG A 7 -3.77 5.03 8.93
C ARG A 7 -2.37 5.66 9.03
N GLN A 8 -1.62 5.32 10.07
CA GLN A 8 -0.24 5.79 10.25
C GLN A 8 0.66 5.34 9.10
N CYS A 9 0.55 4.08 8.66
CA CYS A 9 1.29 3.58 7.51
C CYS A 9 0.96 4.39 6.24
N LYS A 10 -0.30 4.75 6.01
CA LYS A 10 -0.70 5.63 4.90
C LYS A 10 -0.03 7.01 5.00
N GLU A 11 -0.08 7.64 6.18
CA GLU A 11 0.52 8.96 6.43
C GLU A 11 2.05 8.94 6.22
N CYS A 12 2.71 7.85 6.59
CA CYS A 12 4.14 7.64 6.32
C CYS A 12 4.42 7.09 4.91
N LYS A 13 3.46 7.15 3.97
CA LYS A 13 3.56 6.64 2.60
C LYS A 13 4.07 5.19 2.49
N ASN A 14 3.77 4.39 3.52
CA ASN A 14 4.03 2.96 3.57
C ASN A 14 2.77 2.18 3.17
N PHE A 15 2.50 2.19 1.87
CA PHE A 15 1.32 1.56 1.31
C PHE A 15 1.38 0.04 1.43
N ASN A 16 2.56 -0.58 1.34
CA ASN A 16 2.69 -2.02 1.52
C ASN A 16 2.14 -2.49 2.88
N SER A 17 2.55 -1.84 3.96
CA SER A 17 2.12 -2.21 5.31
C SER A 17 0.65 -1.84 5.57
N MET A 18 0.20 -0.69 5.03
CA MET A 18 -1.22 -0.31 5.08
C MET A 18 -2.09 -1.40 4.45
N PHE A 19 -1.79 -1.80 3.21
CA PHE A 19 -2.54 -2.83 2.50
C PHE A 19 -2.50 -4.17 3.23
N ALA A 20 -1.34 -4.58 3.79
CA ALA A 20 -1.23 -5.82 4.55
C ALA A 20 -2.15 -5.83 5.79
N ILE A 21 -2.18 -4.74 6.57
CA ILE A 21 -3.02 -4.64 7.76
C ILE A 21 -4.51 -4.65 7.37
N ILE A 22 -4.91 -3.87 6.36
CA ILE A 22 -6.31 -3.79 5.94
C ILE A 22 -6.78 -5.12 5.32
N SER A 23 -5.91 -5.80 4.57
CA SER A 23 -6.19 -7.15 4.06
C SER A 23 -6.38 -8.14 5.20
N GLY A 24 -5.53 -8.10 6.23
CA GLY A 24 -5.67 -8.94 7.42
C GLY A 24 -6.96 -8.69 8.20
N LEU A 25 -7.39 -7.44 8.31
CA LEU A 25 -8.69 -7.10 8.91
C LEU A 25 -9.88 -7.52 8.04
N GLY A 26 -9.73 -7.45 6.71
CA GLY A 26 -10.70 -7.94 5.74
C GLY A 26 -10.70 -9.47 5.58
N HIS A 27 -9.75 -10.17 6.20
CA HIS A 27 -9.62 -11.62 6.13
C HIS A 27 -10.88 -12.32 6.64
N GLY A 28 -11.24 -13.48 6.07
CA GLY A 28 -12.47 -14.18 6.42
C GLY A 28 -12.59 -14.52 7.92
N ALA A 29 -11.48 -14.91 8.54
CA ALA A 29 -11.42 -15.21 9.97
C ALA A 29 -11.61 -13.97 10.87
N VAL A 30 -11.41 -12.75 10.37
CA VAL A 30 -11.53 -11.51 11.16
C VAL A 30 -12.83 -10.78 10.83
N SER A 31 -13.14 -10.62 9.54
CA SER A 31 -14.34 -9.92 9.05
C SER A 31 -15.66 -10.57 9.49
N ARG A 32 -15.64 -11.86 9.84
CA ARG A 32 -16.83 -12.59 10.32
C ARG A 32 -17.21 -12.33 11.77
N LEU A 33 -16.31 -11.75 12.57
CA LEU A 33 -16.50 -11.49 14.00
C LEU A 33 -17.47 -10.31 14.23
N ARG A 34 -18.76 -10.54 13.97
CA ARG A 34 -19.79 -9.49 13.92
C ARG A 34 -19.91 -8.74 15.23
N GLN A 35 -19.89 -9.44 16.36
CA GLN A 35 -20.04 -8.80 17.67
C GLN A 35 -18.87 -7.84 17.95
N SER A 36 -17.68 -8.19 17.50
CA SER A 36 -16.48 -7.35 17.59
C SER A 36 -16.58 -6.11 16.70
N TRP A 37 -17.06 -6.26 15.46
CA TRP A 37 -17.22 -5.15 14.51
C TRP A 37 -18.33 -4.18 14.91
N GLU A 38 -19.44 -4.66 15.48
CA GLU A 38 -20.54 -3.83 15.97
C GLU A 38 -20.12 -2.92 17.13
N LYS A 39 -19.24 -3.40 18.01
CA LYS A 39 -18.70 -2.62 19.13
C LYS A 39 -17.63 -1.60 18.70
N LEU A 40 -17.17 -1.64 17.45
CA LEU A 40 -16.19 -0.68 16.96
C LEU A 40 -16.83 0.71 16.81
N PRO A 41 -16.29 1.78 17.43
CA PRO A 41 -16.86 3.11 17.27
C PRO A 41 -16.93 3.55 15.80
N THR A 42 -18.01 4.23 15.41
CA THR A 42 -18.31 4.62 14.02
C THR A 42 -17.16 5.40 13.35
N LYS A 43 -16.42 6.20 14.12
CA LYS A 43 -15.21 6.90 13.64
C LYS A 43 -14.20 5.95 13.00
N TYR A 44 -13.95 4.80 13.62
CA TYR A 44 -12.99 3.82 13.12
C TYR A 44 -13.58 2.93 12.03
N GLN A 45 -14.89 2.69 12.03
CA GLN A 45 -15.57 2.03 10.91
C GLN A 45 -15.41 2.84 9.62
N ARG A 46 -15.66 4.15 9.67
CA ARG A 46 -15.46 5.06 8.52
C ARG A 46 -14.00 5.06 8.06
N LEU A 47 -13.06 5.24 9.00
CA LEU A 47 -11.63 5.20 8.68
C LEU A 47 -11.21 3.88 8.02
N PHE A 48 -11.76 2.74 8.47
CA PHE A 48 -11.49 1.46 7.84
C PHE A 48 -12.06 1.41 6.41
N SER A 49 -13.29 1.87 6.21
CA SER A 49 -13.91 1.96 4.88
C SER A 49 -13.10 2.84 3.92
N ASP A 50 -12.66 4.02 4.37
CA ASP A 50 -11.85 4.94 3.57
C ASP A 50 -10.51 4.31 3.14
N LEU A 51 -9.90 3.50 4.01
CA LEU A 51 -8.69 2.75 3.70
C LEU A 51 -8.95 1.57 2.76
N GLN A 52 -10.08 0.87 2.91
CA GLN A 52 -10.49 -0.19 2.00
C GLN A 52 -10.79 0.34 0.59
N ASP A 53 -11.36 1.54 0.48
CA ASP A 53 -11.65 2.16 -0.82
C ASP A 53 -10.41 2.38 -1.67
N LEU A 54 -9.24 2.59 -1.05
CA LEU A 54 -7.96 2.68 -1.77
C LEU A 54 -7.51 1.32 -2.36
N MET A 55 -8.03 0.22 -1.83
CA MET A 55 -7.70 -1.14 -2.27
C MET A 55 -8.59 -1.64 -3.41
N ASP A 56 -9.54 -0.82 -3.88
CA ASP A 56 -10.46 -1.16 -4.95
C ASP A 56 -9.69 -1.59 -6.22
N PRO A 57 -9.87 -2.84 -6.70
CA PRO A 57 -9.16 -3.35 -7.88
C PRO A 57 -9.66 -2.72 -9.19
N SER A 58 -10.81 -2.04 -9.17
CA SER A 58 -11.46 -1.45 -10.33
C SER A 58 -10.52 -0.53 -11.11
N ARG A 59 -10.63 -0.57 -12.45
CA ARG A 59 -9.84 0.24 -13.38
C ARG A 59 -8.32 0.14 -13.09
N ASN A 60 -7.84 -1.09 -12.85
CA ASN A 60 -6.44 -1.37 -12.54
C ASN A 60 -5.92 -0.62 -11.30
N MET A 61 -6.68 -0.68 -10.19
CA MET A 61 -6.36 0.02 -8.94
C MET A 61 -6.23 1.54 -9.10
N SER A 62 -7.16 2.17 -9.83
CA SER A 62 -7.03 3.58 -10.22
C SER A 62 -6.89 4.53 -9.04
N LYS A 63 -7.62 4.30 -7.93
CA LYS A 63 -7.57 5.14 -6.73
C LYS A 63 -6.17 5.11 -6.08
N TYR A 64 -5.60 3.92 -5.91
CA TYR A 64 -4.25 3.76 -5.39
C TYR A 64 -3.21 4.40 -6.33
N ARG A 65 -3.32 4.18 -7.65
CA ARG A 65 -2.39 4.75 -8.62
C ARG A 65 -2.43 6.28 -8.66
N GLN A 66 -3.61 6.88 -8.61
CA GLN A 66 -3.76 8.33 -8.53
C GLN A 66 -3.12 8.89 -7.26
N LEU A 67 -3.32 8.24 -6.12
CA LEU A 67 -2.68 8.63 -4.86
C LEU A 67 -1.15 8.60 -4.98
N VAL A 68 -0.57 7.51 -5.49
CA VAL A 68 0.89 7.40 -5.67
C VAL A 68 1.42 8.44 -6.66
N SER A 69 0.71 8.68 -7.77
CA SER A 69 1.07 9.68 -8.76
C SER A 69 1.11 11.10 -8.18
N ASN A 70 0.15 11.44 -7.31
CA ASN A 70 0.10 12.75 -6.66
C ASN A 70 1.23 12.92 -5.64
N GLU A 71 1.67 11.83 -5.01
CA GLU A 71 2.74 11.82 -4.00
C GLU A 71 4.14 11.62 -4.61
N GLN A 72 4.23 11.30 -5.90
CA GLN A 72 5.44 10.89 -6.63
C GLN A 72 6.61 11.89 -6.51
N SER A 73 6.31 13.18 -6.39
CA SER A 73 7.29 14.26 -6.24
C SER A 73 7.88 14.39 -4.83
N GLN A 74 7.38 13.60 -3.88
CA GLN A 74 7.72 13.67 -2.46
C GLN A 74 8.17 12.30 -1.94
N PRO A 75 9.30 11.75 -2.42
CA PRO A 75 9.89 10.56 -1.85
C PRO A 75 10.28 10.81 -0.39
N PRO A 76 10.32 9.76 0.46
CA PRO A 76 10.22 8.35 0.10
C PRO A 76 8.81 7.77 0.15
N ILE A 77 8.57 6.76 -0.70
CA ILE A 77 7.32 5.99 -0.79
C ILE A 77 7.66 4.50 -0.76
N ILE A 78 6.96 3.73 0.06
CA ILE A 78 6.99 2.26 0.00
C ILE A 78 5.72 1.81 -0.74
N PRO A 79 5.84 1.44 -2.03
CA PRO A 79 4.67 1.07 -2.83
C PRO A 79 4.13 -0.30 -2.41
N PHE A 80 2.88 -0.57 -2.79
CA PHE A 80 2.30 -1.90 -2.67
C PHE A 80 2.94 -2.86 -3.69
N TYR A 81 3.82 -3.74 -3.21
CA TYR A 81 4.63 -4.61 -4.06
C TYR A 81 3.85 -5.52 -5.01
N PRO A 82 2.67 -6.08 -4.65
CA PRO A 82 1.88 -6.88 -5.58
C PRO A 82 1.48 -6.13 -6.86
N VAL A 83 1.22 -4.82 -6.79
CA VAL A 83 0.92 -4.02 -8.00
C VAL A 83 2.17 -3.87 -8.86
N VAL A 84 3.31 -3.53 -8.26
CA VAL A 84 4.59 -3.39 -8.98
C VAL A 84 4.98 -4.73 -9.64
N LYS A 85 4.90 -5.84 -8.89
CA LYS A 85 5.16 -7.19 -9.41
C LYS A 85 4.21 -7.52 -10.55
N LYS A 86 2.92 -7.24 -10.39
CA LYS A 86 1.91 -7.46 -11.43
C LYS A 86 2.30 -6.70 -12.70
N ASP A 87 2.58 -5.41 -12.61
CA ASP A 87 2.89 -4.58 -13.78
C ASP A 87 4.13 -5.09 -14.52
N LEU A 88 5.21 -5.42 -13.81
CA LEU A 88 6.40 -6.04 -14.40
C LEU A 88 6.10 -7.40 -15.05
N THR A 89 5.25 -8.21 -14.41
CA THR A 89 4.85 -9.53 -14.95
C THR A 89 4.06 -9.37 -16.25
N PHE A 90 3.11 -8.43 -16.31
CA PHE A 90 2.33 -8.17 -17.52
C PHE A 90 3.19 -7.61 -18.66
N ILE A 91 4.16 -6.73 -18.36
CA ILE A 91 5.12 -6.27 -19.38
C ILE A 91 5.95 -7.45 -19.89
N HIS A 92 6.43 -8.31 -18.99
CA HIS A 92 7.29 -9.43 -19.36
C HIS A 92 6.57 -10.49 -20.22
N LEU A 93 5.35 -10.85 -19.84
CA LEU A 93 4.56 -11.88 -20.53
C LEU A 93 3.81 -11.36 -21.76
N GLY A 94 3.48 -10.06 -21.78
CA GLY A 94 2.74 -9.45 -22.89
C GLY A 94 3.61 -8.97 -24.06
N ASN A 95 4.95 -9.03 -23.93
CA ASN A 95 5.87 -8.56 -24.96
C ASN A 95 6.99 -9.60 -25.15
N ASP A 96 7.23 -10.03 -26.38
CA ASP A 96 8.34 -10.95 -26.68
C ASP A 96 9.70 -10.27 -26.50
N THR A 97 10.67 -11.03 -26.00
CA THR A 97 12.04 -10.53 -25.83
C THR A 97 12.75 -10.34 -27.16
N HIS A 98 12.38 -11.11 -28.18
CA HIS A 98 12.91 -10.99 -29.53
C HIS A 98 11.76 -10.83 -30.53
N VAL A 99 11.94 -9.93 -31.49
CA VAL A 99 11.04 -9.75 -32.64
C VAL A 99 11.91 -9.82 -33.88
N GLU A 100 11.56 -10.69 -34.83
CA GLU A 100 12.35 -10.91 -36.06
C GLU A 100 13.83 -11.23 -35.77
N SER A 101 14.10 -12.08 -34.77
CA SER A 101 15.45 -12.43 -34.28
C SER A 101 16.29 -11.29 -33.68
N LEU A 102 15.74 -10.08 -33.57
CA LEU A 102 16.36 -8.92 -32.95
C LEU A 102 15.81 -8.68 -31.55
N ILE A 103 16.60 -8.05 -30.68
CA ILE A 103 16.19 -7.71 -29.32
C ILE A 103 15.07 -6.66 -29.36
N ASN A 104 13.98 -6.92 -28.63
CA ASN A 104 12.89 -5.98 -28.47
C ASN A 104 13.24 -4.88 -27.44
N PHE A 105 13.78 -3.77 -27.94
CA PHE A 105 14.10 -2.62 -27.10
C PHE A 105 12.86 -1.92 -26.51
N GLU A 106 11.67 -2.08 -27.10
CA GLU A 106 10.44 -1.52 -26.54
C GLU A 106 10.07 -2.21 -25.22
N LYS A 107 10.15 -3.56 -25.18
CA LYS A 107 9.99 -4.32 -23.93
C LYS A 107 10.97 -3.84 -22.85
N LEU A 108 12.25 -3.68 -23.21
CA LEU A 108 13.27 -3.20 -22.29
C LEU A 108 12.96 -1.77 -21.80
N ARG A 109 12.47 -0.89 -22.68
CA ARG A 109 12.08 0.48 -22.34
C ARG A 109 10.90 0.50 -21.36
N MET A 110 9.91 -0.36 -21.56
CA MET A 110 8.77 -0.50 -20.65
C MET A 110 9.21 -0.97 -19.26
N ILE A 111 10.04 -2.02 -19.18
CA ILE A 111 10.58 -2.51 -17.90
C ILE A 111 11.41 -1.42 -17.21
N ALA A 112 12.31 -0.77 -17.95
CA ALA A 112 13.16 0.29 -17.43
C ALA A 112 12.34 1.48 -16.89
N LYS A 113 11.21 1.82 -17.52
CA LYS A 113 10.31 2.87 -17.03
C LYS A 113 9.75 2.51 -15.65
N GLU A 114 9.28 1.28 -15.46
CA GLU A 114 8.73 0.82 -14.18
C GLU A 114 9.80 0.77 -13.08
N VAL A 115 10.99 0.28 -13.40
CA VAL A 115 12.13 0.25 -12.46
C VAL A 115 12.56 1.66 -12.06
N ARG A 116 12.69 2.60 -13.02
CA ARG A 116 13.04 3.99 -12.70
C ARG A 116 11.98 4.65 -11.81
N ASN A 117 10.71 4.35 -12.03
CA ASN A 117 9.63 4.83 -11.18
C ASN A 117 9.79 4.35 -9.74
N LEU A 118 10.11 3.06 -9.55
CA LEU A 118 10.39 2.48 -8.24
C LEU A 118 11.63 3.09 -7.59
N THR A 119 12.72 3.26 -8.34
CA THR A 119 13.94 3.91 -7.83
C THR A 119 13.67 5.34 -7.38
N ASN A 120 12.85 6.09 -8.12
CA ASN A 120 12.46 7.45 -7.74
C ASN A 120 11.68 7.46 -6.41
N MET A 121 10.76 6.50 -6.19
CA MET A 121 10.04 6.34 -4.92
C MET A 121 10.98 6.08 -3.73
N CYS A 122 12.14 5.45 -3.97
CA CYS A 122 13.14 5.13 -2.95
C CYS A 122 14.34 6.09 -2.93
N SER A 123 14.28 7.23 -3.63
CA SER A 123 15.41 8.14 -3.83
C SER A 123 15.80 8.98 -2.60
N SER A 124 14.98 8.95 -1.54
CA SER A 124 15.21 9.69 -0.30
C SER A 124 15.24 8.72 0.90
N PRO A 125 16.06 8.97 1.94
CA PRO A 125 16.03 8.18 3.17
C PRO A 125 14.66 8.20 3.84
N TYR A 126 14.22 7.06 4.36
CA TYR A 126 12.95 6.91 5.07
C TYR A 126 13.01 7.50 6.49
N ASP A 127 12.95 8.82 6.59
CA ASP A 127 12.90 9.56 7.85
C ASP A 127 11.45 9.81 8.30
N LEU A 128 11.00 8.99 9.24
CA LEU A 128 9.65 9.07 9.80
C LEU A 128 9.34 10.41 10.47
N LEU A 129 10.34 11.11 11.01
CA LEU A 129 10.14 12.39 11.67
C LEU A 129 9.74 13.46 10.65
N THR A 130 10.53 13.60 9.60
CA THR A 130 10.29 14.56 8.51
C THR A 130 8.99 14.23 7.76
N MET A 131 8.69 12.94 7.54
CA MET A 131 7.45 12.54 6.88
C MET A 131 6.18 12.92 7.66
N LEU A 132 6.26 12.93 9.00
CA LEU A 132 5.11 13.26 9.86
C LEU A 132 4.96 14.76 10.13
N GLU A 133 6.08 15.49 10.15
CA GLU A 133 6.07 16.96 10.16
C GLU A 133 5.42 17.53 8.90
N LEU A 134 5.77 16.99 7.72
CA LEU A 134 5.15 17.37 6.44
C LEU A 134 3.66 17.01 6.40
N GLY A 135 3.23 15.98 7.12
CA GLY A 135 1.83 15.58 7.30
C GLY A 135 1.03 16.40 8.31
N GLY A 136 1.61 17.44 8.92
CA GLY A 136 0.93 18.35 9.85
C GLY A 136 0.63 17.78 11.24
N GLN A 137 1.28 16.66 11.63
CA GLN A 137 1.17 16.10 12.98
C GLN A 137 2.27 16.66 13.90
N PRO A 138 1.97 16.91 15.19
CA PRO A 138 3.02 17.28 16.14
C PRO A 138 3.98 16.11 16.32
N THR A 139 5.27 16.38 16.12
CA THR A 139 6.35 15.40 16.33
C THR A 139 6.36 14.89 17.76
N SER A 140 6.16 13.58 17.94
CA SER A 140 6.56 12.92 19.18
C SER A 140 8.07 12.71 19.15
N ASN A 141 8.74 13.06 20.26
CA ASN A 141 10.18 12.88 20.45
C ASN A 141 10.62 11.40 20.29
N ALA A 142 9.67 10.45 20.35
CA ALA A 142 9.89 9.03 20.09
C ALA A 142 10.38 8.73 18.68
N MET A 143 9.98 9.57 17.74
CA MET A 143 10.30 9.42 16.33
C MET A 143 11.70 9.91 16.00
N VAL A 144 12.19 10.91 16.75
CA VAL A 144 13.59 11.37 16.69
C VAL A 144 14.54 10.23 17.07
N ALA A 145 14.21 9.47 18.14
CA ALA A 145 15.00 8.32 18.58
C ALA A 145 14.98 7.14 17.59
N LEU A 146 13.88 6.97 16.83
CA LEU A 146 13.78 5.93 15.80
C LEU A 146 14.67 6.25 14.59
N ASN A 147 14.71 7.52 14.17
CA ASN A 147 15.51 7.97 13.04
C ASN A 147 17.03 7.86 13.31
N GLN A 148 17.47 8.20 14.53
CA GLN A 148 18.89 8.05 14.94
C GLN A 148 19.40 6.60 14.89
N LEU A 149 18.50 5.60 14.98
CA LEU A 149 18.87 4.19 14.85
C LEU A 149 18.81 3.65 13.42
N THR A 150 18.13 4.34 12.50
CA THR A 150 17.96 3.86 11.11
C THR A 150 19.02 4.43 10.16
N THR A 151 19.60 5.59 10.49
CA THR A 151 20.66 6.27 9.71
C THR A 151 22.08 5.92 10.18
N GLY A 152 22.25 4.82 10.90
CA GLY A 152 23.56 4.35 11.35
C GLY A 152 24.43 3.80 10.23
N VAL A 153 24.91 4.67 9.33
CA VAL A 153 26.22 4.72 8.64
C VAL A 153 26.23 6.01 7.82
N SER A 154 26.87 7.06 8.34
CA SER A 154 27.62 8.12 7.61
C SER A 154 27.89 9.29 8.55
N GLY A 155 28.91 9.15 9.37
CA GLY A 155 29.50 10.30 10.05
C GLY A 155 30.38 11.06 9.07
N SER A 156 30.11 12.35 8.88
CA SER A 156 31.15 13.33 8.54
C SER A 156 30.64 14.74 8.82
N ALA A 157 31.29 15.39 9.78
CA ALA A 157 31.17 16.80 10.04
C ALA A 157 31.53 17.62 8.79
N HIS A 158 30.74 18.64 8.48
CA HIS A 158 31.21 19.77 7.67
C HIS A 158 30.80 21.10 8.32
N GLN A 159 31.84 21.89 8.56
CA GLN A 159 31.89 23.18 9.20
C GLN A 159 31.82 24.25 8.11
N GLY A 160 31.05 25.33 8.32
CA GLY A 160 31.22 26.57 7.55
C GLY A 160 29.96 27.41 7.34
N GLY A 161 30.07 28.70 7.65
CA GLY A 161 29.24 29.75 7.05
C GLY A 161 28.30 30.51 7.99
N ALA A 162 28.82 31.54 8.65
CA ALA A 162 28.03 32.54 9.36
C ALA A 162 27.35 33.49 8.37
N ALA A 163 26.02 33.62 8.45
CA ALA A 163 25.27 34.75 7.89
C ALA A 163 24.12 35.11 8.84
N THR A 164 24.13 36.37 9.28
CA THR A 164 23.23 36.96 10.26
C THR A 164 21.80 37.07 9.75
N PHE A 165 20.89 36.24 10.26
CA PHE A 165 19.45 36.49 10.21
C PHE A 165 18.89 36.58 11.63
N LYS A 166 18.20 37.70 11.90
CA LYS A 166 17.58 38.02 13.19
C LYS A 166 16.58 36.92 13.57
N ARG A 167 16.99 36.08 14.52
CA ARG A 167 16.27 34.90 14.99
C ARG A 167 15.12 35.35 15.89
N ARG A 168 13.88 35.32 15.38
CA ARG A 168 12.66 35.35 16.20
C ARG A 168 12.72 34.13 17.12
N LYS A 169 12.98 34.36 18.41
CA LYS A 169 13.14 33.32 19.44
C LYS A 169 11.79 32.67 19.73
N LYS A 170 11.35 31.75 18.86
CA LYS A 170 10.35 30.75 19.22
C LYS A 170 11.10 29.69 20.01
N SER A 171 10.93 29.67 21.33
CA SER A 171 11.59 28.69 22.19
C SER A 171 11.08 27.29 21.83
N THR A 172 11.84 26.57 21.03
CA THR A 172 11.77 25.11 21.02
C THR A 172 12.45 24.68 22.32
N ALA A 173 11.65 24.50 23.37
CA ALA A 173 12.14 23.96 24.63
C ALA A 173 12.90 22.66 24.34
N ALA A 174 14.12 22.54 24.87
CA ALA A 174 14.93 21.33 24.70
C ALA A 174 14.09 20.11 25.11
N PRO A 175 14.09 19.02 24.31
CA PRO A 175 13.24 17.87 24.58
C PRO A 175 13.61 17.25 25.94
N ASN A 176 12.60 17.01 26.78
CA ASN A 176 12.77 16.46 28.12
C ASN A 176 13.54 15.13 28.07
N PRO A 177 14.74 15.01 28.68
CA PRO A 177 15.57 13.81 28.62
C PRO A 177 14.87 12.54 29.12
N LYS A 178 14.01 12.67 30.14
CA LYS A 178 13.23 11.54 30.67
C LYS A 178 12.26 10.99 29.61
N LYS A 179 11.58 11.89 28.90
CA LYS A 179 10.64 11.52 27.83
C LYS A 179 11.37 10.84 26.67
N MET A 180 12.52 11.36 26.26
CA MET A 180 13.32 10.75 25.19
C MET A 180 13.78 9.34 25.56
N PHE A 181 14.20 9.12 26.81
CA PHE A 181 14.59 7.80 27.28
C PHE A 181 13.42 6.81 27.30
N GLU A 182 12.28 7.21 27.85
CA GLU A 182 11.06 6.39 27.89
C GLU A 182 10.61 5.99 26.48
N GLU A 183 10.63 6.92 25.54
CA GLU A 183 10.27 6.65 24.15
C GLU A 183 11.29 5.76 23.43
N ALA A 184 12.60 5.96 23.64
CA ALA A 184 13.63 5.07 23.11
C ALA A 184 13.50 3.64 23.67
N GLN A 185 13.09 3.49 24.93
CA GLN A 185 12.75 2.19 25.52
C GLN A 185 11.50 1.59 24.86
N MET A 186 10.44 2.37 24.61
CA MET A 186 9.27 1.89 23.87
C MET A 186 9.65 1.39 22.48
N VAL A 187 10.48 2.13 21.73
CA VAL A 187 10.96 1.71 20.41
C VAL A 187 11.71 0.38 20.48
N ARG A 188 12.62 0.20 21.44
CA ARG A 188 13.34 -1.06 21.63
C ARG A 188 12.40 -2.22 21.94
N ARG A 189 11.41 -2.02 22.81
CA ARG A 189 10.40 -3.04 23.14
C ARG A 189 9.56 -3.44 21.92
N VAL A 190 9.09 -2.46 21.14
CA VAL A 190 8.32 -2.73 19.92
C VAL A 190 9.17 -3.49 18.89
N LYS A 191 10.43 -3.08 18.67
CA LYS A 191 11.34 -3.80 17.77
C LYS A 191 11.56 -5.25 18.23
N ALA A 192 11.80 -5.46 19.53
CA ALA A 192 11.97 -6.81 20.08
C ALA A 192 10.71 -7.67 19.94
N TYR A 193 9.52 -7.08 20.12
CA TYR A 193 8.24 -7.75 19.91
C TYR A 193 8.08 -8.20 18.45
N LEU A 194 8.28 -7.28 17.49
CA LEU A 194 8.15 -7.57 16.07
C LEU A 194 9.15 -8.62 15.60
N ALA A 195 10.39 -8.58 16.09
CA ALA A 195 11.43 -9.55 15.75
C ALA A 195 11.13 -10.97 16.25
N LYS A 196 10.34 -11.12 17.31
CA LYS A 196 9.98 -12.41 17.92
C LYS A 196 8.52 -12.81 17.67
N MET A 197 7.81 -12.04 16.84
CA MET A 197 6.39 -12.27 16.57
C MET A 197 6.22 -13.57 15.80
N LYS A 198 5.45 -14.50 16.36
CA LYS A 198 5.03 -15.72 15.66
C LYS A 198 3.71 -15.45 14.94
N VAL A 199 3.71 -15.61 13.63
CA VAL A 199 2.51 -15.43 12.80
C VAL A 199 1.95 -16.80 12.45
N LEU A 200 0.66 -17.01 12.72
CA LEU A 200 -0.06 -18.18 12.24
C LEU A 200 -0.53 -17.91 10.82
N THR A 201 -0.13 -18.77 9.87
CA THR A 201 -0.47 -18.67 8.45
C THR A 201 -1.40 -19.80 7.98
N ASP A 202 -1.75 -20.71 8.87
CA ASP A 202 -2.65 -21.83 8.58
C ASP A 202 -4.10 -21.32 8.56
N GLU A 203 -4.72 -21.37 7.39
CA GLU A 203 -6.06 -20.84 7.14
C GLU A 203 -7.16 -21.62 7.88
N GLU A 204 -7.00 -22.94 7.99
CA GLU A 204 -7.95 -23.79 8.70
C GLU A 204 -7.90 -23.49 10.20
N LYS A 205 -6.70 -23.42 10.76
CA LYS A 205 -6.53 -23.08 12.18
C LYS A 205 -6.98 -21.65 12.50
N LEU A 206 -6.74 -20.68 11.61
CA LEU A 206 -7.28 -19.32 11.76
C LEU A 206 -8.82 -19.31 11.75
N HIS A 207 -9.43 -20.14 10.90
CA HIS A 207 -10.87 -20.29 10.84
C HIS A 207 -11.43 -20.91 12.13
N GLU A 208 -10.84 -21.99 12.62
CA GLU A 208 -11.21 -22.63 13.88
C GLU A 208 -11.13 -21.67 15.07
N LEU A 209 -10.02 -20.93 15.19
CA LEU A 209 -9.84 -19.90 16.22
C LEU A 209 -10.94 -18.85 16.13
N SER A 210 -11.26 -18.37 14.93
CA SER A 210 -12.34 -17.41 14.71
C SER A 210 -13.70 -17.94 15.16
N MET A 211 -14.00 -19.21 14.86
CA MET A 211 -15.24 -19.87 15.29
C MET A 211 -15.34 -20.00 16.81
N SER A 212 -14.21 -20.14 17.51
CA SER A 212 -14.17 -20.22 18.99
C SER A 212 -14.32 -18.86 19.69
N CYS A 213 -14.04 -17.75 19.01
CA CYS A 213 -14.03 -16.40 19.61
C CYS A 213 -15.43 -15.86 19.90
N GLU A 214 -16.36 -16.05 18.97
CA GLU A 214 -17.75 -15.61 19.08
C GLU A 214 -18.58 -16.89 18.98
N GLY A 215 -18.82 -17.53 20.13
CA GLY A 215 -19.53 -18.81 20.19
C GLY A 215 -20.85 -18.76 19.40
N SER A 216 -21.23 -19.89 18.79
CA SER A 216 -22.53 -20.05 18.13
C SER A 216 -23.61 -19.53 19.05
N SER A 217 -24.25 -18.44 18.67
CA SER A 217 -25.37 -17.85 19.39
C SER A 217 -26.55 -18.81 19.36
N THR A 218 -26.55 -19.80 20.26
CA THR A 218 -27.76 -20.50 20.67
C THR A 218 -28.54 -19.59 21.61
N GLY A 219 -29.59 -18.96 21.10
CA GLY A 219 -30.61 -18.30 21.91
C GLY A 219 -30.80 -16.82 21.59
N GLY A 220 -31.47 -16.52 20.49
CA GLY A 220 -31.86 -15.14 20.14
C GLY A 220 -32.56 -15.08 18.80
N SER A 221 -33.77 -15.65 18.72
CA SER A 221 -34.71 -15.37 17.64
C SER A 221 -34.90 -13.85 17.54
N ILE A 222 -34.63 -13.24 16.39
CA ILE A 222 -35.39 -12.13 15.78
C ILE A 222 -34.92 -11.96 14.33
N MET A 223 -35.93 -11.72 13.49
CA MET A 223 -35.94 -11.71 12.03
C MET A 223 -35.17 -10.52 11.44
N GLY A 224 -34.56 -10.71 10.27
CA GLY A 224 -33.91 -9.63 9.53
C GLY A 224 -33.08 -10.11 8.35
N SER A 225 -33.74 -10.57 7.28
CA SER A 225 -33.10 -10.86 6.00
C SER A 225 -32.61 -9.56 5.34
N GLY A 226 -31.34 -9.19 5.58
CA GLY A 226 -30.61 -8.18 4.81
C GLY A 226 -29.77 -8.84 3.70
N PRO A 227 -29.63 -8.23 2.51
CA PRO A 227 -29.09 -8.93 1.35
C PRO A 227 -27.61 -9.28 1.53
N ILE A 228 -27.31 -10.54 1.25
CA ILE A 228 -25.96 -11.10 1.13
C ILE A 228 -25.19 -10.28 0.09
N ARG A 229 -24.25 -9.44 0.52
CA ARG A 229 -23.27 -8.83 -0.39
C ARG A 229 -22.45 -9.96 -1.01
N LYS A 230 -22.60 -10.16 -2.31
CA LYS A 230 -21.85 -11.11 -3.13
C LYS A 230 -20.34 -10.93 -2.88
N ARG A 231 -19.67 -12.04 -2.59
CA ARG A 231 -18.21 -12.13 -2.51
C ARG A 231 -17.63 -11.76 -3.88
N HIS A 232 -16.67 -10.86 -3.93
CA HIS A 232 -15.78 -10.75 -5.08
C HIS A 232 -14.77 -11.90 -4.98
N PRO A 233 -14.60 -12.74 -6.01
CA PRO A 233 -13.55 -13.74 -5.99
C PRO A 233 -12.18 -13.04 -5.98
N SER A 234 -11.24 -13.61 -5.23
CA SER A 234 -9.81 -13.28 -5.33
C SER A 234 -9.39 -13.29 -6.80
N PRO A 235 -8.51 -12.37 -7.27
CA PRO A 235 -8.12 -12.33 -8.67
C PRO A 235 -7.32 -13.59 -9.00
N THR A 236 -7.97 -14.57 -9.62
CA THR A 236 -7.32 -15.62 -10.40
C THR A 236 -6.72 -14.99 -11.65
N LEU A 237 -5.55 -15.48 -12.07
CA LEU A 237 -4.86 -15.07 -13.28
C LEU A 237 -5.74 -15.40 -14.51
N SER A 238 -6.42 -14.39 -15.07
CA SER A 238 -7.08 -14.53 -16.36
C SER A 238 -6.05 -14.37 -17.48
N THR A 239 -5.58 -15.49 -18.02
CA THR A 239 -5.00 -15.59 -19.36
C THR A 239 -6.14 -15.74 -20.37
N ALA A 240 -6.50 -14.66 -21.08
CA ALA A 240 -7.14 -14.74 -22.39
C ALA A 240 -7.36 -13.33 -22.97
N SER A 241 -6.53 -12.97 -23.95
CA SER A 241 -6.88 -12.06 -25.04
C SER A 241 -6.06 -12.48 -26.27
N SER A 242 -6.61 -13.37 -27.09
CA SER A 242 -6.05 -13.73 -28.39
C SER A 242 -7.17 -13.82 -29.41
N ALA A 243 -7.16 -12.90 -30.37
CA ALA A 243 -7.77 -12.90 -31.71
C ALA A 243 -7.82 -11.42 -32.15
N SER A 244 -6.77 -10.83 -32.71
CA SER A 244 -6.19 -11.03 -34.05
C SER A 244 -7.18 -10.72 -35.17
N SER A 245 -7.01 -9.54 -35.76
CA SER A 245 -7.47 -9.16 -37.09
C SER A 245 -6.91 -10.13 -38.13
N ALA A 246 -7.74 -10.57 -39.07
CA ALA A 246 -7.30 -11.22 -40.29
C ALA A 246 -8.02 -10.58 -41.48
N SER A 247 -7.22 -9.96 -42.34
CA SER A 247 -7.52 -9.53 -43.69
C SER A 247 -7.19 -10.65 -44.67
N GLU A 248 -8.13 -11.08 -45.51
CA GLU A 248 -8.00 -11.64 -46.88
C GLU A 248 -9.43 -11.70 -47.46
N GLY A 249 -9.77 -11.49 -48.72
CA GLY A 249 -9.01 -11.31 -49.95
C GLY A 249 -9.98 -10.97 -51.11
N LEU A 250 -9.39 -10.64 -52.25
CA LEU A 250 -10.00 -10.18 -53.49
C LEU A 250 -11.22 -10.97 -54.00
N LYS A 251 -12.15 -10.26 -54.65
CA LYS A 251 -12.72 -10.69 -55.94
C LYS A 251 -13.28 -9.48 -56.73
N ASN A 252 -12.74 -9.31 -57.92
CA ASN A 252 -13.11 -8.32 -58.93
C ASN A 252 -14.02 -9.02 -59.96
N THR A 253 -15.25 -8.54 -60.19
CA THR A 253 -16.05 -8.83 -61.40
C THR A 253 -17.08 -7.72 -61.68
N GLY A 254 -16.72 -6.79 -62.56
CA GLY A 254 -17.54 -6.27 -63.68
C GLY A 254 -18.78 -5.36 -63.44
N PRO A 255 -19.11 -4.44 -64.38
CA PRO A 255 -19.98 -3.29 -64.13
C PRO A 255 -21.38 -3.41 -64.76
N LYS A 256 -22.42 -2.76 -64.19
CA LYS A 256 -23.63 -2.34 -64.92
C LYS A 256 -24.32 -1.10 -64.30
N PHE A 257 -24.36 -0.03 -65.11
CA PHE A 257 -25.42 0.96 -65.36
C PHE A 257 -26.49 1.30 -64.30
N GLY A 258 -26.54 2.61 -63.96
CA GLY A 258 -27.67 3.56 -64.09
C GLY A 258 -29.05 3.24 -63.48
N ASN A 259 -29.54 4.11 -62.59
CA ASN A 259 -30.60 5.09 -62.90
C ASN A 259 -31.07 5.88 -61.65
N TYR A 260 -31.39 7.15 -61.93
CA TYR A 260 -32.03 8.22 -61.14
C TYR A 260 -31.25 8.89 -60.00
#